data_AF-A0A415V7F3-F1
#
_entry.id   AF-A0A415V7F3-F1
#
_cell.length_a   1.000
_cell.length_b   1.000
_cell.length_c   1.000
_cell.angle_alpha   90.00
_cell.angle_beta   90.00
_cell.angle_gamma   90.00
#
_symmetry.space_group_name_H-M   'P 1'
#
loop_
_entity.id
_entity.type
_entity.pdbx_description
1 polymer ?
#
loop_
_entity_poly.entity_id
_entity_poly.type
_entity_poly.pdbx_seq_one_letter_code
_entity_poly.pdbx_strand_id
1 'polypeptide(L)'
;MEYPQLAVMNISHRYFDLEEFFSSAAASGYTCCELWTGAMHLYVDCHGYDSIEQVRELSQRYGVRIVGLCPEQNNPKPWNIAARGNEARTRTLAYFKNVVDIAAELGAEQVMVSSGWAFLNEPIEDAWGRSASMLRAIAEHAGERGVRLVLEALQPVESIIVNSAADTKRMIEAVDHPALKACLDMGAMAVAGDTIDDYFDLLGDDVAHVHFVDVAADGTTHLAWGDGDRDMRADLDRLVARGYRGVVSAETYDGRYFADPAAADAQVMAEYRRAIGA
;
A
#
# COMPACT_ATOMS: atom_id res chain seq x y z
N MET A 1 -14.34 21.30 -6.89
CA MET A 1 -14.37 19.87 -6.57
C MET A 1 -13.18 19.63 -5.67
N GLU A 2 -13.37 18.99 -4.52
CA GLU A 2 -12.25 18.67 -3.62
C GLU A 2 -11.71 17.30 -4.03
N TYR A 3 -10.44 17.27 -4.43
CA TYR A 3 -9.76 16.06 -4.88
C TYR A 3 -9.00 15.39 -3.72
N PRO A 4 -8.90 14.05 -3.72
CA PRO A 4 -8.07 13.31 -2.77
C PRO A 4 -6.64 13.85 -2.76
N GLN A 5 -6.06 14.03 -1.57
CA GLN A 5 -4.65 14.41 -1.46
C GLN A 5 -3.76 13.32 -2.08
N LEU A 6 -2.79 13.74 -2.90
CA LEU A 6 -1.79 12.85 -3.48
C LEU A 6 -0.61 12.68 -2.51
N ALA A 7 -0.36 11.43 -2.10
CA ALA A 7 0.83 10.99 -1.40
C ALA A 7 1.83 10.36 -2.38
N VAL A 8 3.10 10.32 -2.00
CA VAL A 8 4.17 9.60 -2.71
C VAL A 8 4.66 8.43 -1.87
N MET A 9 4.95 7.28 -2.49
CA MET A 9 5.61 6.17 -1.82
C MET A 9 7.11 6.15 -2.12
N ASN A 10 7.96 5.99 -1.10
CA ASN A 10 9.41 5.94 -1.24
C ASN A 10 9.97 4.64 -1.85
N ILE A 11 9.15 3.72 -2.36
CA ILE A 11 9.61 2.41 -2.83
C ILE A 11 10.58 2.51 -4.01
N SER A 12 10.38 3.47 -4.92
CA SER A 12 11.32 3.73 -6.03
C SER A 12 12.63 4.41 -5.58
N HIS A 13 12.65 5.01 -4.37
CA HIS A 13 13.84 5.61 -3.75
C HIS A 13 14.74 4.60 -3.05
N ARG A 14 14.49 3.29 -3.18
CA ARG A 14 15.17 2.21 -2.43
C ARG A 14 16.71 2.14 -2.50
N TYR A 15 17.34 2.91 -3.39
CA TYR A 15 18.80 3.00 -3.52
C TYR A 15 19.36 4.37 -3.10
N PHE A 16 18.51 5.26 -2.62
CA PHE A 16 18.84 6.56 -2.06
C PHE A 16 18.60 6.54 -0.55
N ASP A 17 19.14 7.51 0.16
CA ASP A 17 18.84 7.63 1.58
C ASP A 17 17.46 8.28 1.80
N LEU A 18 16.96 8.16 3.03
CA LEU A 18 15.64 8.64 3.37
C LEU A 18 15.54 10.19 3.33
N GLU A 19 16.65 10.90 3.52
CA GLU A 19 16.67 12.37 3.44
C GLU A 19 16.48 12.86 2.01
N GLU A 20 17.11 12.21 1.03
CA GLU A 20 16.90 12.47 -0.40
C GLU A 20 15.43 12.26 -0.79
N PHE A 21 14.78 11.20 -0.30
CA PHE A 21 13.35 10.98 -0.51
C PHE A 21 12.50 12.13 0.05
N PHE A 22 12.64 12.45 1.33
CA PHE A 22 11.81 13.50 1.95
C PHE A 22 12.06 14.88 1.33
N SER A 23 13.32 15.19 1.01
CA SER A 23 13.73 16.43 0.36
C SER A 23 13.14 16.58 -1.03
N SER A 24 13.25 15.55 -1.88
CA SER A 24 12.73 15.55 -3.25
C SER A 24 11.20 15.53 -3.30
N ALA A 25 10.54 14.80 -2.38
CA ALA A 25 9.09 14.82 -2.23
C ALA A 25 8.58 16.22 -1.88
N ALA A 26 9.20 16.89 -0.89
CA ALA A 26 8.85 18.25 -0.52
C ALA A 26 9.13 19.26 -1.64
N ALA A 27 10.25 19.12 -2.36
CA ALA A 27 10.59 19.98 -3.50
C ALA A 27 9.59 19.86 -4.66
N SER A 28 9.08 18.65 -4.91
CA SER A 28 8.00 18.41 -5.88
C SER A 28 6.65 18.97 -5.37
N GLY A 29 6.53 19.10 -4.06
CA GLY A 29 5.41 19.69 -3.33
C GLY A 29 4.37 18.68 -2.87
N TYR A 30 4.80 17.45 -2.60
CA TYR A 30 4.05 16.53 -1.74
C TYR A 30 4.07 17.05 -0.30
N THR A 31 2.95 16.88 0.39
CA THR A 31 2.82 17.20 1.82
C THR A 31 2.54 15.95 2.66
N CYS A 32 2.43 14.78 2.01
CA CYS A 32 2.32 13.50 2.67
C CYS A 32 2.95 12.37 1.85
N CYS A 33 3.28 11.28 2.53
CA CYS A 33 3.88 10.10 1.93
C CYS A 33 3.36 8.80 2.57
N GLU A 34 3.46 7.73 1.80
CA GLU A 34 3.38 6.37 2.30
C GLU A 34 4.79 5.82 2.47
N LEU A 35 5.10 5.31 3.67
CA LEU A 35 6.44 4.85 3.99
C LEU A 35 6.55 3.35 3.76
N TRP A 36 7.26 2.97 2.71
CA TRP A 36 7.75 1.63 2.50
C TRP A 36 8.92 1.31 3.46
N THR A 37 8.78 0.27 4.28
CA THR A 37 9.77 -0.10 5.31
C THR A 37 10.84 -1.05 4.77
N GLY A 38 11.58 -0.60 3.77
CA GLY A 38 12.74 -1.34 3.26
C GLY A 38 13.93 -1.27 4.21
N ALA A 39 14.75 -2.32 4.24
CA ALA A 39 15.91 -2.42 5.12
C ALA A 39 16.95 -1.27 5.00
N MET A 40 17.00 -0.55 3.86
CA MET A 40 17.87 0.61 3.67
C MET A 40 17.29 1.93 4.24
N HIS A 41 16.00 1.96 4.57
CA HIS A 41 15.29 3.14 5.08
C HIS A 41 14.86 2.97 6.54
N LEU A 42 14.24 1.84 6.86
CA LEU A 42 13.79 1.47 8.20
C LEU A 42 13.74 -0.05 8.31
N TYR A 43 14.73 -0.65 8.96
CA TYR A 43 14.74 -2.10 9.17
C TYR A 43 13.71 -2.49 10.25
N VAL A 44 12.93 -3.52 9.95
CA VAL A 44 11.92 -4.10 10.84
C VAL A 44 11.97 -5.62 10.72
N ASP A 45 11.94 -6.33 11.85
CA ASP A 45 11.78 -7.78 11.89
C ASP A 45 10.83 -8.23 13.01
N CYS A 46 10.77 -9.54 13.28
CA CYS A 46 9.91 -10.10 14.32
C CYS A 46 10.42 -9.92 15.76
N HIS A 47 11.61 -9.34 15.94
CA HIS A 47 12.25 -9.09 17.23
C HIS A 47 12.33 -7.59 17.56
N GLY A 48 12.27 -6.71 16.57
CA GLY A 48 12.24 -5.26 16.76
C GLY A 48 12.34 -4.48 15.47
N TYR A 49 12.75 -3.22 15.60
CA TYR A 49 12.94 -2.27 14.50
C TYR A 49 14.00 -1.24 14.85
N ASP A 50 14.59 -0.63 13.83
CA ASP A 50 15.50 0.51 13.99
C ASP A 50 14.77 1.71 14.63
N SER A 51 15.54 2.64 15.19
CA SER A 51 14.97 3.88 15.74
C SER A 51 14.19 4.64 14.67
N ILE A 52 12.96 5.03 15.02
CA ILE A 52 12.08 5.83 14.14
C ILE A 52 12.34 7.34 14.27
N GLU A 53 13.31 7.76 15.09
CA GLU A 53 13.64 9.17 15.31
C GLU A 53 14.04 9.87 14.00
N GLN A 54 14.90 9.24 13.20
CA GLN A 54 15.31 9.80 11.90
C GLN A 54 14.10 10.00 10.98
N VAL A 55 13.21 9.01 10.90
CA VAL A 55 11.98 9.07 10.09
C VAL A 55 11.11 10.26 10.53
N ARG A 56 10.93 10.41 11.85
CA ARG A 56 10.15 11.50 12.45
C ARG A 56 10.79 12.87 12.18
N GLU A 57 12.09 13.00 12.36
CA GLU A 57 12.84 14.24 12.14
C GLU A 57 12.78 14.69 10.68
N LEU A 58 12.96 13.76 9.74
CA LEU A 58 12.89 14.07 8.31
C LEU A 58 11.47 14.45 7.89
N SER A 59 10.46 13.69 8.33
CA SER A 59 9.05 14.03 8.10
C SER A 59 8.70 15.45 8.58
N GLN A 60 9.16 15.83 9.78
CA GLN A 60 8.94 17.16 10.33
C GLN A 60 9.74 18.25 9.62
N ARG A 61 11.03 18.01 9.34
CA ARG A 61 11.93 18.96 8.67
C ARG A 61 11.41 19.36 7.30
N TYR A 62 10.93 18.40 6.54
CA TYR A 62 10.47 18.60 5.16
C TYR A 62 8.96 18.83 5.05
N GLY A 63 8.20 18.73 6.16
CA GLY A 63 6.76 18.97 6.16
C GLY A 63 5.96 17.92 5.38
N VAL A 64 6.47 16.69 5.28
CA VAL A 64 5.84 15.58 4.57
C VAL A 64 5.32 14.57 5.60
N ARG A 65 4.01 14.57 5.84
CA ARG A 65 3.35 13.71 6.83
C ARG A 65 3.27 12.26 6.36
N ILE A 66 3.56 11.30 7.23
CA ILE A 66 3.41 9.88 6.92
C ILE A 66 1.95 9.48 7.12
N VAL A 67 1.28 9.07 6.04
CA VAL A 67 -0.16 8.71 6.06
C VAL A 67 -0.38 7.21 6.28
N GLY A 68 0.56 6.38 5.83
CA GLY A 68 0.50 4.94 5.95
C GLY A 68 1.87 4.29 5.84
N LEU A 69 1.95 3.03 6.25
CA LEU A 69 3.13 2.18 6.07
C LEU A 69 2.84 1.04 5.10
N CYS A 70 3.75 0.82 4.17
CA CYS A 70 3.75 -0.34 3.26
C CYS A 70 4.93 -1.26 3.64
N PRO A 71 4.73 -2.27 4.50
CA PRO A 71 5.80 -3.13 4.94
C PRO A 71 6.30 -4.07 3.83
N GLU A 72 7.56 -4.47 3.92
CA GLU A 72 8.04 -5.60 3.12
C GLU A 72 7.29 -6.88 3.51
N GLN A 73 6.62 -7.51 2.56
CA GLN A 73 5.82 -8.70 2.82
C GLN A 73 5.83 -9.66 1.62
N ASN A 74 5.22 -10.82 1.83
CA ASN A 74 5.06 -11.93 0.88
C ASN A 74 6.32 -12.71 0.50
N ASN A 75 6.11 -13.98 0.17
CA ASN A 75 7.17 -14.87 -0.30
C ASN A 75 7.70 -14.35 -1.66
N PRO A 76 9.04 -14.25 -1.88
CA PRO A 76 10.14 -14.86 -1.12
C PRO A 76 10.66 -14.10 0.12
N LYS A 77 10.07 -12.96 0.48
CA LYS A 77 10.40 -12.26 1.73
C LYS A 77 9.88 -13.06 2.95
N PRO A 78 10.51 -12.91 4.13
CA PRO A 78 10.22 -13.77 5.29
C PRO A 78 8.82 -13.60 5.88
N TRP A 79 8.15 -12.48 5.58
CA TRP A 79 6.89 -12.07 6.22
C TRP A 79 5.69 -12.44 5.36
N ASN A 80 5.34 -13.73 5.34
CA ASN A 80 4.18 -14.26 4.64
C ASN A 80 2.97 -14.35 5.59
N ILE A 81 1.88 -13.61 5.30
CA ILE A 81 0.63 -13.63 6.08
C ILE A 81 -0.05 -15.01 6.07
N ALA A 82 0.05 -15.74 4.96
CA ALA A 82 -0.48 -17.11 4.83
C ALA A 82 0.50 -18.19 5.31
N ALA A 83 1.51 -17.81 6.10
CA ALA A 83 2.57 -18.70 6.59
C ALA A 83 2.04 -20.03 7.14
N ARG A 84 2.67 -21.12 6.70
CA ARG A 84 2.41 -22.47 7.20
C ARG A 84 3.36 -22.80 8.36
N GLY A 85 2.81 -23.40 9.42
CA GLY A 85 3.57 -23.79 10.62
C GLY A 85 3.58 -22.72 11.71
N ASN A 86 3.60 -23.17 12.96
CA ASN A 86 3.40 -22.30 14.12
C ASN A 86 4.50 -21.25 14.28
N GLU A 87 5.77 -21.62 14.10
CA GLU A 87 6.87 -20.67 14.26
C GLU A 87 6.85 -19.55 13.24
N ALA A 88 6.58 -19.87 11.97
CA ALA A 88 6.48 -18.88 10.90
C ALA A 88 5.30 -17.93 11.17
N ARG A 89 4.15 -18.46 11.61
CA ARG A 89 3.00 -17.65 12.02
C ARG A 89 3.34 -16.72 13.19
N THR A 90 4.01 -17.22 14.22
CA THR A 90 4.43 -16.41 15.38
C THR A 90 5.36 -15.27 14.94
N ARG A 91 6.36 -15.55 14.11
CA ARG A 91 7.28 -14.52 13.60
C ARG A 91 6.58 -13.49 12.71
N THR A 92 5.73 -13.93 11.78
CA THR A 92 4.94 -13.03 10.92
C THR A 92 4.04 -12.13 11.77
N LEU A 93 3.32 -12.68 12.75
CA LEU A 93 2.48 -11.86 13.63
C LEU A 93 3.31 -10.83 14.39
N ALA A 94 4.43 -11.23 14.98
CA ALA A 94 5.31 -10.30 15.69
C ALA A 94 5.86 -9.18 14.79
N TYR A 95 6.23 -9.51 13.54
CA TYR A 95 6.63 -8.51 12.55
C TYR A 95 5.54 -7.48 12.27
N PHE A 96 4.32 -7.91 11.93
CA PHE A 96 3.23 -6.97 11.65
C PHE A 96 2.80 -6.17 12.88
N LYS A 97 2.93 -6.73 14.08
CA LYS A 97 2.72 -5.97 15.33
C LYS A 97 3.73 -4.84 15.46
N ASN A 98 5.00 -5.09 15.18
CA ASN A 98 6.03 -4.04 15.15
C ASN A 98 5.72 -2.96 14.11
N VAL A 99 5.31 -3.34 12.89
CA VAL A 99 4.93 -2.36 11.84
C VAL A 99 3.75 -1.50 12.29
N VAL A 100 2.73 -2.10 12.91
CA VAL A 100 1.58 -1.37 13.45
C VAL A 100 1.98 -0.43 14.59
N ASP A 101 2.87 -0.86 15.49
CA ASP A 101 3.37 -0.03 16.59
C ASP A 101 4.17 1.18 16.03
N ILE A 102 5.02 0.96 15.02
CA ILE A 102 5.70 2.04 14.28
C ILE A 102 4.68 3.02 13.67
N ALA A 103 3.64 2.50 12.99
CA ALA A 103 2.61 3.33 12.37
C ALA A 103 1.95 4.24 13.42
N ALA A 104 1.57 3.68 14.56
CA ALA A 104 0.98 4.42 15.67
C ALA A 104 1.94 5.48 16.24
N GLU A 105 3.22 5.14 16.44
CA GLU A 105 4.24 6.06 16.97
C GLU A 105 4.64 7.20 16.00
N LEU A 106 4.48 6.97 14.70
CA LEU A 106 4.66 7.99 13.65
C LEU A 106 3.40 8.81 13.39
N GLY A 107 2.26 8.42 13.98
CA GLY A 107 0.97 9.06 13.74
C GLY A 107 0.36 8.75 12.36
N ALA A 108 0.80 7.65 11.73
CA ALA A 108 0.21 7.15 10.51
C ALA A 108 -1.16 6.49 10.80
N GLU A 109 -2.10 6.62 9.87
CA GLU A 109 -3.47 6.18 10.10
C GLU A 109 -3.68 4.72 9.72
N GLN A 110 -2.76 4.14 8.94
CA GLN A 110 -2.93 2.83 8.34
C GLN A 110 -1.65 2.04 8.07
N VAL A 111 -1.79 0.73 7.98
CA VAL A 111 -0.76 -0.21 7.49
C VAL A 111 -1.35 -1.03 6.36
N MET A 112 -0.65 -1.05 5.23
CA MET A 112 -1.02 -1.89 4.09
C MET A 112 -0.61 -3.35 4.34
N VAL A 113 -1.52 -4.27 4.07
CA VAL A 113 -1.33 -5.71 4.21
C VAL A 113 -1.82 -6.42 2.95
N SER A 114 -1.24 -7.55 2.65
CA SER A 114 -1.69 -8.43 1.56
C SER A 114 -2.26 -9.73 2.12
N SER A 115 -2.67 -10.65 1.24
CA SER A 115 -3.15 -11.97 1.66
C SER A 115 -2.06 -12.99 1.95
N GLY A 116 -0.77 -12.69 1.72
CA GLY A 116 0.28 -13.71 1.76
C GLY A 116 0.42 -14.50 0.45
N TRP A 117 1.20 -15.57 0.48
CA TRP A 117 1.41 -16.52 -0.63
C TRP A 117 1.11 -17.96 -0.19
N ALA A 118 0.49 -18.76 -1.07
CA ALA A 118 0.16 -20.16 -0.83
C ALA A 118 1.18 -21.12 -1.49
N PHE A 119 1.47 -22.26 -0.87
CA PHE A 119 2.26 -23.29 -1.54
C PHE A 119 1.50 -23.83 -2.76
N LEU A 120 2.19 -24.06 -3.88
CA LEU A 120 1.55 -24.60 -5.09
C LEU A 120 1.08 -26.06 -4.93
N ASN A 121 1.51 -26.74 -3.87
CA ASN A 121 1.16 -28.12 -3.56
C ASN A 121 0.21 -28.25 -2.36
N GLU A 122 -0.54 -27.20 -2.01
CA GLU A 122 -1.61 -27.26 -1.01
C GLU A 122 -2.93 -26.72 -1.58
N PRO A 123 -4.10 -27.12 -1.02
CA PRO A 123 -5.37 -26.50 -1.37
C PRO A 123 -5.35 -25.00 -1.05
N ILE A 124 -5.83 -24.18 -1.99
CA ILE A 124 -5.84 -22.72 -1.82
C ILE A 124 -6.65 -22.29 -0.58
N GLU A 125 -7.72 -23.01 -0.27
CA GLU A 125 -8.58 -22.75 0.90
C GLU A 125 -7.84 -22.93 2.23
N ASP A 126 -6.83 -23.82 2.29
CA ASP A 126 -6.01 -23.97 3.51
C ASP A 126 -5.13 -22.74 3.72
N ALA A 127 -4.60 -22.16 2.64
CA ALA A 127 -3.83 -20.91 2.71
C ALA A 127 -4.72 -19.70 2.98
N TRP A 128 -5.91 -19.67 2.37
CA TRP A 128 -6.95 -18.67 2.65
C TRP A 128 -7.31 -18.63 4.13
N GLY A 129 -7.61 -19.78 4.74
CA GLY A 129 -7.97 -19.87 6.16
C GLY A 129 -6.83 -19.40 7.08
N ARG A 130 -5.56 -19.69 6.73
CA ARG A 130 -4.40 -19.16 7.47
C ARG A 130 -4.27 -17.65 7.31
N SER A 131 -4.47 -17.15 6.10
CA SER A 131 -4.44 -15.71 5.80
C SER A 131 -5.49 -14.96 6.60
N ALA A 132 -6.76 -15.37 6.54
CA ALA A 132 -7.85 -14.76 7.30
C ALA A 132 -7.57 -14.77 8.82
N SER A 133 -7.11 -15.91 9.36
CA SER A 133 -6.75 -16.02 10.78
C SER A 133 -5.60 -15.09 11.18
N MET A 134 -4.60 -14.91 10.32
CA MET A 134 -3.47 -14.00 10.57
C MET A 134 -3.91 -12.54 10.49
N LEU A 135 -4.61 -12.16 9.42
CA LEU A 135 -5.15 -10.82 9.21
C LEU A 135 -6.04 -10.40 10.38
N ARG A 136 -6.89 -11.30 10.89
CA ARG A 136 -7.70 -11.07 12.09
C ARG A 136 -6.84 -10.71 13.31
N ALA A 137 -5.79 -11.49 13.59
CA ALA A 137 -4.91 -11.24 14.73
C ALA A 137 -4.11 -9.93 14.59
N ILE A 138 -3.71 -9.56 13.38
CA ILE A 138 -3.06 -8.26 13.13
C ILE A 138 -4.08 -7.13 13.28
N ALA A 139 -5.31 -7.31 12.78
CA ALA A 139 -6.37 -6.30 12.85
C ALA A 139 -6.81 -6.02 14.29
N GLU A 140 -6.83 -7.04 15.16
CA GLU A 140 -7.06 -6.88 16.60
C GLU A 140 -5.99 -5.97 17.23
N HIS A 141 -4.72 -6.24 16.96
CA HIS A 141 -3.61 -5.42 17.45
C HIS A 141 -3.68 -3.99 16.87
N ALA A 142 -3.96 -3.83 15.58
CA ALA A 142 -4.09 -2.53 14.92
C ALA A 142 -5.23 -1.68 15.50
N GLY A 143 -6.40 -2.29 15.71
CA GLY A 143 -7.54 -1.61 16.33
C GLY A 143 -7.24 -1.07 17.73
N GLU A 144 -6.47 -1.81 18.54
CA GLU A 144 -6.03 -1.36 19.88
C GLU A 144 -5.11 -0.12 19.83
N ARG A 145 -4.38 0.11 18.73
CA ARG A 145 -3.52 1.29 18.54
C ARG A 145 -4.21 2.41 17.76
N GLY A 146 -5.47 2.23 17.35
CA GLY A 146 -6.16 3.19 16.50
C GLY A 146 -5.62 3.25 15.06
N VAL A 147 -4.95 2.18 14.60
CA VAL A 147 -4.43 2.03 13.25
C VAL A 147 -5.37 1.12 12.46
N ARG A 148 -5.71 1.48 11.23
CA ARG A 148 -6.45 0.58 10.33
C ARG A 148 -5.50 -0.26 9.47
N LEU A 149 -5.91 -1.45 9.10
CA LEU A 149 -5.27 -2.23 8.06
C LEU A 149 -6.00 -2.01 6.73
N VAL A 150 -5.25 -1.92 5.64
CA VAL A 150 -5.80 -1.87 4.28
C VAL A 150 -5.29 -3.07 3.48
N LEU A 151 -6.21 -3.97 3.12
CA LEU A 151 -5.95 -5.19 2.36
C LEU A 151 -5.86 -4.85 0.87
N GLU A 152 -4.70 -5.06 0.28
CA GLU A 152 -4.51 -4.97 -1.16
C GLU A 152 -4.69 -6.34 -1.83
N ALA A 153 -5.42 -6.35 -2.94
CA ALA A 153 -5.39 -7.47 -3.89
C ALA A 153 -4.13 -7.37 -4.73
N LEU A 154 -3.39 -8.46 -4.87
CA LEU A 154 -2.13 -8.46 -5.60
C LEU A 154 -2.28 -9.05 -7.00
N GLN A 155 -1.29 -8.86 -7.85
CA GLN A 155 -1.26 -9.54 -9.14
C GLN A 155 -1.03 -11.04 -8.96
N PRO A 156 -1.46 -11.90 -9.90
CA PRO A 156 -1.27 -13.36 -9.82
C PRO A 156 0.21 -13.81 -9.69
N VAL A 157 1.16 -12.94 -10.06
CA VAL A 157 2.60 -13.17 -9.93
C VAL A 157 3.15 -12.85 -8.53
N GLU A 158 2.37 -12.15 -7.71
CA GLU A 158 2.74 -11.64 -6.37
C GLU A 158 1.95 -12.30 -5.23
N SER A 159 0.76 -12.83 -5.53
CA SER A 159 0.00 -13.75 -4.70
C SER A 159 -0.96 -14.57 -5.56
N ILE A 160 -1.42 -15.71 -5.05
CA ILE A 160 -2.49 -16.52 -5.65
C ILE A 160 -3.72 -16.64 -4.74
N ILE A 161 -3.80 -15.84 -3.66
CA ILE A 161 -4.85 -15.94 -2.65
C ILE A 161 -5.95 -14.88 -2.88
N VAL A 162 -5.61 -13.59 -2.86
CA VAL A 162 -6.55 -12.48 -3.12
C VAL A 162 -6.03 -11.69 -4.32
N ASN A 163 -6.75 -11.76 -5.45
CA ASN A 163 -6.33 -11.18 -6.72
C ASN A 163 -7.40 -10.31 -7.40
N SER A 164 -8.55 -10.07 -6.74
CA SER A 164 -9.67 -9.30 -7.29
C SER A 164 -10.44 -8.54 -6.21
N ALA A 165 -11.33 -7.63 -6.60
CA ALA A 165 -12.28 -6.95 -5.74
C ALA A 165 -13.20 -7.95 -5.01
N ALA A 166 -13.65 -8.99 -5.73
CA ALA A 166 -14.49 -10.05 -5.18
C ALA A 166 -13.76 -10.88 -4.11
N ASP A 167 -12.50 -11.23 -4.35
CA ASP A 167 -11.68 -11.92 -3.35
C ASP A 167 -11.41 -11.02 -2.14
N THR A 168 -11.14 -9.74 -2.38
CA THR A 168 -10.93 -8.74 -1.32
C THR A 168 -12.15 -8.67 -0.40
N LYS A 169 -13.35 -8.56 -0.98
CA LYS A 169 -14.61 -8.60 -0.23
C LYS A 169 -14.74 -9.88 0.60
N ARG A 170 -14.54 -11.04 -0.04
CA ARG A 170 -14.64 -12.34 0.63
C ARG A 170 -13.64 -12.47 1.79
N MET A 171 -12.42 -11.93 1.63
CA MET A 171 -11.39 -11.99 2.67
C MET A 171 -11.73 -11.06 3.83
N ILE A 172 -12.19 -9.84 3.55
CA ILE A 172 -12.64 -8.89 4.59
C ILE A 172 -13.81 -9.49 5.39
N GLU A 173 -14.79 -10.10 4.72
CA GLU A 173 -15.91 -10.81 5.38
C GLU A 173 -15.43 -12.01 6.20
N ALA A 174 -14.43 -12.76 5.73
CA ALA A 174 -13.87 -13.89 6.47
C ALA A 174 -13.06 -13.45 7.70
N VAL A 175 -12.39 -12.30 7.62
CA VAL A 175 -11.66 -11.71 8.75
C VAL A 175 -12.62 -11.12 9.77
N ASP A 176 -13.72 -10.49 9.33
CA ASP A 176 -14.79 -9.94 10.19
C ASP A 176 -14.25 -9.06 11.32
N HIS A 177 -13.47 -8.02 10.97
CA HIS A 177 -12.91 -7.08 11.94
C HIS A 177 -12.97 -5.64 11.42
N PRO A 178 -13.46 -4.66 12.23
CA PRO A 178 -13.69 -3.29 11.77
C PRO A 178 -12.41 -2.53 11.41
N ALA A 179 -11.26 -2.95 11.94
CA ALA A 179 -9.97 -2.36 11.60
C ALA A 179 -9.42 -2.80 10.24
N LEU A 180 -9.99 -3.84 9.59
CA LEU A 180 -9.56 -4.24 8.25
C LEU A 180 -10.47 -3.61 7.20
N LYS A 181 -9.86 -2.91 6.25
CA LYS A 181 -10.47 -2.22 5.11
C LYS A 181 -9.78 -2.64 3.82
N ALA A 182 -10.24 -2.15 2.68
CA ALA A 182 -9.65 -2.43 1.37
C ALA A 182 -8.70 -1.31 0.92
N CYS A 183 -7.59 -1.72 0.31
CA CYS A 183 -6.80 -0.91 -0.60
C CYS A 183 -7.21 -1.25 -2.04
N LEU A 184 -7.57 -0.25 -2.83
CA LEU A 184 -7.73 -0.39 -4.27
C LEU A 184 -6.41 -0.03 -4.93
N ASP A 185 -5.69 -1.03 -5.46
CA ASP A 185 -4.52 -0.79 -6.29
C ASP A 185 -4.89 -0.80 -7.76
N MET A 186 -4.57 0.29 -8.47
CA MET A 186 -4.94 0.44 -9.88
C MET A 186 -4.22 -0.54 -10.80
N GLY A 187 -3.00 -0.97 -10.44
CA GLY A 187 -2.24 -1.95 -11.21
C GLY A 187 -2.88 -3.35 -11.14
N ALA A 188 -3.05 -3.87 -9.94
CA ALA A 188 -3.67 -5.16 -9.66
C ALA A 188 -5.14 -5.19 -10.10
N MET A 189 -5.90 -4.10 -9.88
CA MET A 189 -7.27 -3.96 -10.39
C MET A 189 -7.30 -4.11 -11.92
N ALA A 190 -6.40 -3.44 -12.65
CA ALA A 190 -6.34 -3.55 -14.11
C ALA A 190 -6.00 -4.98 -14.57
N VAL A 191 -5.06 -5.66 -13.89
CA VAL A 191 -4.69 -7.05 -14.19
C VAL A 191 -5.84 -8.03 -13.90
N ALA A 192 -6.63 -7.78 -12.85
CA ALA A 192 -7.82 -8.55 -12.51
C ALA A 192 -8.98 -8.36 -13.50
N GLY A 193 -8.96 -7.26 -14.26
CA GLY A 193 -10.07 -6.83 -15.10
C GLY A 193 -11.22 -6.18 -14.30
N ASP A 194 -10.95 -5.79 -13.06
CA ASP A 194 -11.88 -5.04 -12.21
C ASP A 194 -11.85 -3.55 -12.57
N THR A 195 -12.83 -2.81 -12.06
CA THR A 195 -12.91 -1.35 -12.17
C THR A 195 -13.04 -0.69 -10.80
N ILE A 196 -12.85 0.63 -10.75
CA ILE A 196 -13.15 1.43 -9.55
C ILE A 196 -14.59 1.17 -9.09
N ASP A 197 -15.54 1.07 -10.02
CA ASP A 197 -16.93 0.82 -9.66
C ASP A 197 -17.14 -0.55 -9.03
N ASP A 198 -16.48 -1.59 -9.53
CA ASP A 198 -16.59 -2.94 -8.95
C ASP A 198 -16.14 -2.94 -7.49
N TYR A 199 -15.01 -2.28 -7.19
CA TYR A 199 -14.55 -2.09 -5.81
C TYR A 199 -15.59 -1.37 -4.95
N PHE A 200 -16.08 -0.21 -5.39
CA PHE A 200 -17.03 0.56 -4.59
C PHE A 200 -18.43 -0.07 -4.53
N ASP A 201 -18.83 -0.89 -5.50
CA ASP A 201 -20.11 -1.61 -5.48
C ASP A 201 -20.06 -2.79 -4.50
N LEU A 202 -18.90 -3.45 -4.37
CA LEU A 202 -18.69 -4.59 -3.48
C LEU A 202 -18.34 -4.18 -2.04
N LEU A 203 -17.54 -3.14 -1.88
CA LEU A 203 -16.89 -2.74 -0.61
C LEU A 203 -17.42 -1.41 -0.08
N GLY A 204 -17.96 -0.53 -0.94
CA GLY A 204 -18.49 0.77 -0.52
C GLY A 204 -17.49 1.59 0.28
N ASP A 205 -17.88 2.00 1.48
CA ASP A 205 -17.05 2.80 2.39
C ASP A 205 -15.85 2.04 2.97
N ASP A 206 -15.75 0.72 2.73
CA ASP A 206 -14.58 -0.06 3.11
C ASP A 206 -13.37 0.16 2.19
N VAL A 207 -13.53 0.83 1.04
CA VAL A 207 -12.39 1.32 0.23
C VAL A 207 -11.75 2.51 0.95
N ALA A 208 -10.68 2.25 1.70
CA ALA A 208 -10.06 3.21 2.61
C ALA A 208 -8.73 3.78 2.10
N HIS A 209 -8.08 3.10 1.16
CA HIS A 209 -6.84 3.52 0.53
C HIS A 209 -6.84 3.22 -0.95
N VAL A 210 -6.06 3.99 -1.72
CA VAL A 210 -5.90 3.79 -3.16
C VAL A 210 -4.43 3.92 -3.51
N HIS A 211 -3.84 2.85 -4.06
CA HIS A 211 -2.58 2.95 -4.79
C HIS A 211 -2.90 3.40 -6.22
N PHE A 212 -2.41 4.59 -6.55
CA PHE A 212 -2.80 5.37 -7.71
C PHE A 212 -1.65 5.40 -8.71
N VAL A 213 -1.67 4.40 -9.60
CA VAL A 213 -0.61 4.15 -10.56
C VAL A 213 -1.15 4.07 -11.98
N ASP A 214 -0.32 4.48 -12.93
CA ASP A 214 -0.63 4.39 -14.36
C ASP A 214 -0.35 2.97 -14.87
N VAL A 215 -1.05 2.61 -15.94
CA VAL A 215 -1.01 1.27 -16.54
C VAL A 215 -0.92 1.42 -18.05
N ALA A 216 0.07 0.79 -18.66
CA ALA A 216 0.25 0.75 -20.11
C ALA A 216 -0.64 -0.33 -20.75
N ALA A 217 -0.97 -0.13 -22.03
CA ALA A 217 -1.79 -1.05 -22.82
C ALA A 217 -1.15 -2.43 -23.02
N ASP A 218 0.17 -2.54 -22.81
CA ASP A 218 0.90 -3.81 -22.85
C ASP A 218 0.83 -4.61 -21.53
N GLY A 219 0.14 -4.08 -20.51
CA GLY A 219 -0.03 -4.71 -19.21
C GLY A 219 1.03 -4.32 -18.18
N THR A 220 1.98 -3.44 -18.51
CA THR A 220 2.90 -2.88 -17.53
C THR A 220 2.13 -1.97 -16.55
N THR A 221 2.29 -2.21 -15.25
CA THR A 221 1.59 -1.48 -14.17
C THR A 221 2.61 -0.70 -13.31
N HIS A 222 2.12 0.01 -12.28
CA HIS A 222 2.96 0.75 -11.33
C HIS A 222 3.82 1.84 -12.01
N LEU A 223 3.32 2.38 -13.12
CA LEU A 223 3.97 3.44 -13.87
C LEU A 223 3.66 4.80 -13.25
N ALA A 224 4.61 5.72 -13.41
CA ALA A 224 4.36 7.13 -13.13
C ALA A 224 3.23 7.64 -14.04
N TRP A 225 2.34 8.48 -13.50
CA TRP A 225 1.30 9.14 -14.29
C TRP A 225 1.92 9.84 -15.50
N GLY A 226 1.47 9.43 -16.69
CA GLY A 226 1.88 9.95 -17.99
C GLY A 226 2.75 8.98 -18.78
N ASP A 227 3.25 7.92 -18.13
CA ASP A 227 4.03 6.86 -18.79
C ASP A 227 3.18 5.65 -19.20
N GLY A 228 1.92 5.58 -18.75
CA GLY A 228 0.96 4.58 -19.19
C GLY A 228 -0.10 5.15 -20.15
N ASP A 229 -1.17 4.38 -20.35
CA ASP A 229 -2.25 4.68 -21.30
C ASP A 229 -3.60 4.91 -20.59
N ARG A 230 -3.63 4.86 -19.26
CA ARG A 230 -4.86 4.96 -18.46
C ARG A 230 -5.32 6.42 -18.35
N ASP A 231 -6.63 6.66 -18.41
CA ASP A 231 -7.20 7.99 -18.19
C ASP A 231 -7.28 8.31 -16.69
N MET A 232 -6.11 8.53 -16.11
CA MET A 232 -5.93 8.78 -14.67
C MET A 232 -6.74 9.99 -14.16
N ARG A 233 -7.02 10.98 -15.03
CA ARG A 233 -7.89 12.12 -14.69
C ARG A 233 -9.34 11.65 -14.53
N ALA A 234 -9.85 10.85 -15.45
CA ALA A 234 -11.19 10.28 -15.34
C ALA A 234 -11.32 9.37 -14.12
N ASP A 235 -10.26 8.62 -13.79
CA ASP A 235 -10.23 7.78 -12.60
C ASP A 235 -10.27 8.57 -11.30
N LEU A 236 -9.50 9.66 -11.23
CA LEU A 236 -9.55 10.58 -10.09
C LEU A 236 -10.95 11.21 -9.93
N ASP A 237 -11.57 11.64 -11.04
CA ASP A 237 -12.95 12.13 -11.04
C ASP A 237 -13.93 11.04 -10.60
N ARG A 238 -13.69 9.78 -10.97
CA ARG A 238 -14.52 8.64 -10.58
C ARG A 238 -14.45 8.38 -9.08
N LEU A 239 -13.25 8.40 -8.49
CA LEU A 239 -13.07 8.28 -7.04
C LEU A 239 -13.85 9.38 -6.29
N VAL A 240 -13.78 10.62 -6.76
CA VAL A 240 -14.55 11.74 -6.18
C VAL A 240 -16.05 11.49 -6.30
N ALA A 241 -16.52 11.04 -7.48
CA ALA A 241 -17.93 10.75 -7.73
C ALA A 241 -18.47 9.60 -6.87
N ARG A 242 -17.62 8.61 -6.57
CA ARG A 242 -17.92 7.52 -5.62
C ARG A 242 -17.84 7.94 -4.15
N GLY A 243 -17.48 9.19 -3.88
CA GLY A 243 -17.45 9.74 -2.53
C GLY A 243 -16.17 9.43 -1.75
N TYR A 244 -15.10 8.97 -2.41
CA TYR A 244 -13.82 8.72 -1.75
C TYR A 244 -13.29 9.99 -1.07
N ARG A 245 -12.77 9.82 0.15
CA ARG A 245 -12.22 10.91 1.01
C ARG A 245 -10.83 10.61 1.56
N GLY A 246 -10.27 9.43 1.26
CA GLY A 246 -8.92 9.08 1.66
C GLY A 246 -7.88 9.77 0.79
N VAL A 247 -6.62 9.38 1.00
CA VAL A 247 -5.49 9.79 0.17
C VAL A 247 -5.34 8.85 -1.03
N VAL A 248 -4.80 9.34 -2.13
CA VAL A 248 -4.32 8.50 -3.23
C VAL A 248 -2.80 8.46 -3.14
N SER A 249 -2.19 7.28 -3.17
CA SER A 249 -0.74 7.11 -3.00
C SER A 249 -0.11 6.70 -4.31
N ALA A 250 0.84 7.49 -4.81
CA ALA A 250 1.61 7.14 -6.00
C ALA A 250 2.62 6.04 -5.65
N GLU A 251 2.26 4.79 -5.94
CA GLU A 251 3.12 3.62 -5.80
C GLU A 251 3.88 3.35 -7.10
N THR A 252 4.66 4.32 -7.55
CA THR A 252 5.52 4.13 -8.72
C THR A 252 6.57 3.06 -8.42
N TYR A 253 6.54 1.95 -9.16
CA TYR A 253 7.43 0.80 -8.95
C TYR A 253 7.73 0.05 -10.25
N ASP A 254 8.69 0.58 -11.00
CA ASP A 254 9.29 -0.08 -12.17
C ASP A 254 10.79 0.21 -12.18
N GLY A 255 11.59 -0.74 -12.66
CA GLY A 255 13.05 -0.64 -12.69
C GLY A 255 13.58 0.60 -13.41
N ARG A 256 12.80 1.19 -14.32
CA ARG A 256 13.15 2.42 -15.04
C ARG A 256 13.29 3.65 -14.13
N TYR A 257 12.59 3.67 -12.99
CA TYR A 257 12.58 4.83 -12.09
C TYR A 257 13.67 4.77 -11.03
N PHE A 258 14.28 3.61 -10.78
CA PHE A 258 15.20 3.43 -9.65
C PHE A 258 16.49 4.24 -9.75
N ALA A 259 16.86 4.71 -10.95
CA ALA A 259 18.05 5.54 -11.14
C ALA A 259 17.78 7.05 -10.95
N ASP A 260 16.52 7.48 -11.12
CA ASP A 260 16.08 8.87 -10.93
C ASP A 260 14.61 8.91 -10.47
N PRO A 261 14.32 8.45 -9.24
CA PRO A 261 12.95 8.35 -8.76
C PRO A 261 12.33 9.71 -8.48
N ALA A 262 13.15 10.71 -8.13
CA ALA A 262 12.70 12.09 -7.91
C ALA A 262 12.10 12.71 -9.18
N ALA A 263 12.65 12.42 -10.37
CA ALA A 263 12.06 12.88 -11.63
C ALA A 263 10.67 12.29 -11.88
N ALA A 264 10.49 11.00 -11.58
CA ALA A 264 9.19 10.33 -11.70
C ALA A 264 8.15 10.93 -10.74
N ASP A 265 8.52 11.17 -9.48
CA ASP A 265 7.64 11.78 -8.49
C ASP A 265 7.22 13.21 -8.87
N ALA A 266 8.17 13.99 -9.40
CA ALA A 266 7.92 15.35 -9.89
C ALA A 266 6.97 15.34 -11.10
N GLN A 267 7.13 14.38 -12.02
CA GLN A 267 6.21 14.16 -13.14
C GLN A 267 4.80 13.85 -12.64
N VAL A 268 4.65 12.88 -11.73
CA VAL A 268 3.34 12.51 -11.15
C VAL A 268 2.66 13.72 -10.51
N MET A 269 3.38 14.51 -9.72
CA MET A 269 2.83 15.70 -9.08
C MET A 269 2.46 16.80 -10.09
N ALA A 270 3.24 16.98 -11.15
CA ALA A 270 2.93 17.93 -12.20
C ALA A 270 1.65 17.54 -12.95
N GLU A 271 1.50 16.25 -13.28
CA GLU A 271 0.29 15.71 -13.90
C GLU A 271 -0.93 15.82 -13.00
N TYR A 272 -0.79 15.49 -11.72
CA TYR A 272 -1.85 15.66 -10.73
C TYR A 272 -2.30 17.12 -10.61
N ARG A 273 -1.39 18.09 -10.50
CA ARG A 273 -1.72 19.53 -10.45
C ARG A 273 -2.43 20.00 -11.71
N ARG A 274 -1.93 19.61 -12.88
CA ARG A 274 -2.55 19.90 -14.17
C ARG A 274 -3.97 19.33 -14.22
N ALA A 275 -4.14 18.10 -13.75
CA ALA A 275 -5.43 17.45 -13.67
C ALA A 275 -6.38 18.22 -12.76
N ILE A 276 -6.01 18.61 -11.55
CA ILE A 276 -6.93 19.29 -10.62
C ILE A 276 -7.08 20.80 -10.85
N GLY A 277 -6.27 21.40 -11.74
CA GLY A 277 -6.27 22.83 -12.06
C GLY A 277 -5.64 23.71 -10.97
N ALA A 278 -4.58 23.20 -10.32
CA ALA A 278 -3.85 23.87 -9.22
C ALA A 278 -2.46 24.35 -9.65
#